data_AF-A0A7S3P9U1-F1
#
_entry.id   AF-A0A7S3P9U1-F1
#
_cell.length_a   1.000
_cell.length_b   1.000
_cell.length_c   1.000
_cell.angle_alpha   90.00
_cell.angle_beta   90.00
_cell.angle_gamma   90.00
#
_symmetry.space_group_name_H-M   'P 1'
#
loop_
_entity.id
_entity.type
_entity.pdbx_description
1 polymer ?
#
loop_
_entity_poly.entity_id
_entity_poly.type
_entity_poly.pdbx_seq_one_letter_code
_entity_poly.pdbx_strand_id
1 'polypeptide(L)'
;MTIQDLLRRGIVEYVDCNEENNTLIAVTERDLEVAIKQSRENQKVKYTHLEVDPFTVLGVVGGVIPFPHHNQSPRNTYTVAMAKQAMGCIGMNEYERMDGLIYTLIYPQKPMVKSRTL
;
A
#
# COMPACT_ATOMS: atom_id res chain seq x y z
N MET A 1 -18.61 -10.08 -7.32
CA MET A 1 -17.62 -11.01 -6.74
C MET A 1 -16.96 -10.28 -5.58
N THR A 2 -17.06 -10.83 -4.38
CA THR A 2 -16.53 -10.22 -3.14
C THR A 2 -15.16 -10.81 -2.79
N ILE A 3 -14.41 -10.18 -1.88
CA ILE A 3 -13.14 -10.73 -1.38
C ILE A 3 -13.35 -12.11 -0.73
N GLN A 4 -14.48 -12.30 -0.05
CA GLN A 4 -14.83 -13.60 0.54
C GLN A 4 -15.00 -14.69 -0.53
N ASP A 5 -15.51 -14.35 -1.71
CA ASP A 5 -15.60 -15.30 -2.83
C ASP A 5 -14.22 -15.69 -3.38
N LEU A 6 -13.26 -14.76 -3.38
CA LEU A 6 -11.89 -15.03 -3.82
C LEU A 6 -11.15 -15.95 -2.83
N LEU A 7 -11.34 -15.73 -1.53
CA LEU A 7 -10.81 -16.59 -0.46
C LEU A 7 -11.41 -18.00 -0.54
N ARG A 8 -12.75 -18.11 -0.67
CA ARG A 8 -13.42 -19.42 -0.78
C ARG A 8 -12.99 -20.22 -2.01
N ARG A 9 -12.60 -19.54 -3.09
CA ARG A 9 -12.09 -20.19 -4.32
C ARG A 9 -10.60 -20.52 -4.25
N GLY A 10 -9.89 -20.11 -3.18
CA GLY A 10 -8.45 -20.29 -3.04
C GLY A 10 -7.64 -19.47 -4.05
N ILE A 11 -8.15 -18.31 -4.48
CA ILE A 11 -7.43 -17.40 -5.40
C ILE A 11 -6.51 -16.45 -4.63
N VAL A 12 -6.92 -16.04 -3.43
CA VAL A 12 -6.15 -15.20 -2.52
C VAL A 12 -5.99 -15.95 -1.20
N GLU A 13 -4.84 -15.79 -0.57
CA GLU A 13 -4.49 -16.42 0.70
C GLU A 13 -3.92 -15.36 1.65
N TYR A 14 -4.23 -15.47 2.94
CA TYR A 14 -3.59 -14.68 3.98
C TYR A 14 -2.39 -15.46 4.48
N VAL A 15 -1.22 -14.83 4.47
CA VAL A 15 0.05 -15.45 4.87
C VAL A 15 0.56 -14.73 6.12
N ASP A 16 0.82 -15.47 7.19
CA ASP A 16 1.43 -14.94 8.41
C ASP A 16 2.98 -14.95 8.32
N CYS A 17 3.66 -14.21 9.19
CA CYS A 17 5.12 -14.09 9.24
C CYS A 17 5.86 -15.44 9.32
N ASN A 18 5.25 -16.46 9.96
CA ASN A 18 5.85 -17.79 10.03
C ASN A 18 5.72 -18.56 8.70
N GLU A 19 4.60 -18.38 8.00
CA GLU A 19 4.34 -19.01 6.70
C GLU A 19 5.16 -18.35 5.60
N GLU A 20 5.36 -17.03 5.68
CA GLU A 20 6.18 -16.25 4.76
C GLU A 20 7.57 -16.89 4.56
N ASN A 21 8.19 -17.37 5.64
CA ASN A 21 9.51 -18.04 5.62
C ASN A 21 9.56 -19.30 4.73
N ASN A 22 8.42 -19.95 4.51
CA ASN A 22 8.29 -21.15 3.68
C ASN A 22 7.74 -20.86 2.28
N THR A 23 7.42 -19.59 1.99
CA THR A 23 6.89 -19.16 0.70
C THR A 23 7.93 -18.45 -0.13
N LEU A 24 7.78 -18.52 -1.45
CA LEU A 24 8.52 -17.69 -2.39
C LEU A 24 7.52 -16.78 -3.13
N ILE A 25 7.61 -15.47 -2.88
CA ILE A 25 6.66 -14.47 -3.37
C ILE A 25 7.31 -13.70 -4.52
N ALA A 26 6.63 -13.63 -5.67
CA ALA A 26 7.02 -12.75 -6.76
C ALA A 26 6.55 -11.32 -6.48
N VAL A 27 7.41 -10.31 -6.65
CA VAL A 27 7.05 -8.90 -6.41
C VAL A 27 6.28 -8.32 -7.58
N THR A 28 6.66 -8.67 -8.82
CA THR A 28 5.96 -8.23 -10.03
C THR A 28 5.63 -9.40 -10.94
N GLU A 29 4.61 -9.22 -11.77
CA GLU A 29 4.23 -10.21 -12.81
C GLU A 29 5.40 -10.52 -13.76
N ARG A 30 6.31 -9.56 -13.98
CA ARG A 30 7.50 -9.75 -14.81
C ARG A 30 8.45 -10.78 -14.21
N ASP A 31 8.61 -10.78 -12.89
CA ASP A 31 9.47 -11.75 -12.19
C ASP A 31 8.90 -13.17 -12.34
N LEU A 32 7.58 -13.29 -12.32
CA LEU A 32 6.87 -14.54 -12.57
C LEU A 32 7.07 -15.02 -14.01
N GLU A 33 6.96 -14.14 -15.01
CA GLU A 33 7.21 -14.48 -16.41
C GLU A 33 8.64 -14.99 -16.66
N VAL A 34 9.63 -14.33 -16.05
CA VAL A 34 11.04 -14.73 -16.16
C VAL A 34 11.25 -16.12 -15.56
N ALA A 35 10.68 -16.40 -14.38
CA ALA A 35 10.77 -17.72 -13.77
C ALA A 35 10.08 -18.82 -14.60
N ILE A 36 8.93 -18.54 -15.23
CA ILE A 36 8.26 -19.50 -16.12
C ILE A 36 9.14 -19.81 -17.35
N LYS A 37 9.83 -18.83 -17.92
CA LYS A 37 10.75 -19.01 -19.04
C LYS A 37 11.97 -19.86 -18.64
N GLN A 38 12.60 -19.53 -17.51
CA GLN A 38 13.78 -20.25 -16.99
C GLN A 38 13.44 -21.69 -16.55
N SER A 39 12.22 -21.94 -16.06
CA SER A 39 11.76 -23.29 -15.74
C SER A 39 11.67 -24.20 -16.97
N ARG A 40 11.61 -23.67 -18.19
CA ARG A 40 11.68 -24.45 -19.44
C ARG A 40 13.11 -24.85 -19.81
N GLU A 41 14.11 -24.16 -19.26
CA GLU A 41 15.54 -24.34 -19.51
C GLU A 41 16.24 -25.19 -18.42
N ASN A 42 15.48 -26.04 -17.70
CA ASN A 42 15.92 -26.92 -16.61
C ASN A 42 16.31 -26.25 -15.27
N GLN A 43 16.11 -24.94 -15.08
CA GLN A 43 16.16 -24.30 -13.76
C GLN A 43 14.75 -24.05 -13.22
N LYS A 44 14.23 -24.96 -12.40
CA LYS A 44 12.90 -24.84 -11.77
C LYS A 44 12.91 -23.83 -10.62
N VAL A 45 12.79 -22.54 -10.90
CA VAL A 45 12.32 -21.56 -9.92
C VAL A 45 10.79 -21.54 -9.99
N LYS A 46 10.12 -21.90 -8.90
CA LYS A 46 8.65 -21.83 -8.79
C LYS A 46 8.28 -20.89 -7.66
N TYR A 47 7.72 -19.74 -8.02
CA TYR A 47 7.03 -18.89 -7.07
C TYR A 47 5.76 -19.58 -6.56
N THR A 48 5.47 -19.37 -5.29
CA THR A 48 4.26 -19.87 -4.61
C THR A 48 3.14 -18.85 -4.66
N HIS A 49 3.49 -17.57 -4.53
CA HIS A 49 2.56 -16.44 -4.42
C HIS A 49 3.05 -15.27 -5.28
N LEU A 50 2.16 -14.31 -5.54
CA LEU A 50 2.42 -13.05 -6.22
C LEU A 50 1.90 -11.91 -5.34
N GLU A 51 2.71 -10.89 -5.14
CA GLU A 51 2.33 -9.67 -4.43
C GLU A 51 1.22 -8.93 -5.19
N VAL A 52 0.20 -8.44 -4.48
CA VAL A 52 -0.96 -7.80 -5.13
C VAL A 52 -0.58 -6.45 -5.75
N ASP A 53 0.14 -5.63 -4.99
CA ASP A 53 0.72 -4.38 -5.46
C ASP A 53 1.89 -4.00 -4.53
N PRO A 54 3.11 -3.75 -5.03
CA PRO A 54 4.27 -3.46 -4.18
C PRO A 54 4.12 -2.22 -3.28
N PHE A 55 3.18 -1.32 -3.57
CA PHE A 55 2.94 -0.13 -2.74
C PHE A 55 2.11 -0.40 -1.49
N THR A 56 1.54 -1.60 -1.32
CA THR A 56 0.80 -2.02 -0.11
C THR A 56 1.70 -2.07 1.13
N VAL A 57 3.02 -2.13 0.95
CA VAL A 57 4.01 -2.02 2.04
C VAL A 57 3.96 -0.67 2.76
N LEU A 58 3.45 0.38 2.10
CA LEU A 58 3.36 1.71 2.68
C LEU A 58 2.08 1.84 3.52
N GLY A 59 2.22 2.39 4.72
CA GLY A 59 1.07 2.78 5.53
C GLY A 59 0.30 3.97 4.92
N VAL A 60 -0.89 4.25 5.44
CA VAL A 60 -1.82 5.29 4.95
C VAL A 60 -1.12 6.63 4.64
N VAL A 61 -0.37 7.17 5.60
CA VAL A 61 0.30 8.48 5.44
C VAL A 61 1.46 8.41 4.44
N GLY A 62 2.21 7.29 4.41
CA GLY A 62 3.28 7.08 3.44
C GLY A 62 2.75 6.96 2.01
N GLY A 63 1.56 6.38 1.86
CA GLY A 63 0.85 6.29 0.59
C GLY A 63 0.50 7.66 0.00
N VAL A 64 0.35 8.73 0.78
CA VAL A 64 0.01 10.08 0.27
C VAL A 64 1.22 10.78 -0.38
N ILE A 65 2.45 10.34 -0.10
CA ILE A 65 3.66 10.96 -0.65
C ILE A 65 3.73 10.68 -2.16
N PRO A 66 3.84 11.72 -3.03
CA PRO A 66 4.01 11.50 -4.46
C PRO A 66 5.40 10.92 -4.75
N PHE A 67 5.45 9.83 -5.52
CA PHE A 67 6.69 9.16 -5.95
C PHE A 67 7.69 8.89 -4.82
N PRO A 68 7.32 8.12 -3.77
CA PRO A 68 8.17 7.92 -2.59
C PRO A 68 9.50 7.22 -2.92
N HIS A 69 9.53 6.43 -3.99
CA HIS A 69 10.70 5.71 -4.49
C HIS A 69 11.74 6.61 -5.18
N HIS A 70 11.38 7.85 -5.55
CA HIS A 70 12.30 8.85 -6.10
C HIS A 70 12.88 9.77 -5.03
N ASN A 71 12.57 9.53 -3.75
CA ASN A 71 13.01 10.36 -2.65
C ASN A 71 13.92 9.58 -1.70
N GLN A 72 14.77 10.28 -0.97
CA GLN A 72 15.61 9.66 0.04
C GLN A 72 14.75 9.14 1.19
N SER A 73 15.02 7.91 1.64
CA SER A 73 14.30 7.26 2.75
C SER A 73 14.08 8.17 3.99
N PRO A 74 15.09 8.87 4.54
CA PRO A 74 14.85 9.74 5.71
C PRO A 74 13.86 10.88 5.44
N ARG A 75 13.78 11.39 4.21
CA ARG A 75 12.85 12.47 3.83
C ARG A 75 11.41 11.99 3.79
N ASN A 76 11.18 10.74 3.39
CA ASN A 76 9.86 10.13 3.46
C ASN A 76 9.39 10.03 4.93
N THR A 77 10.26 9.59 5.84
CA THR A 77 9.94 9.52 7.28
C THR A 77 9.60 10.87 7.88
N TYR A 78 10.35 11.93 7.55
CA TYR A 78 10.03 13.28 8.03
C TYR A 78 8.67 13.75 7.53
N THR A 79 8.34 13.48 6.27
CA THR A 79 7.05 13.88 5.69
C THR A 79 5.89 13.19 6.38
N VAL A 80 6.03 11.90 6.70
CA VAL A 80 5.01 11.16 7.46
C VAL A 80 4.78 11.76 8.84
N ALA A 81 5.84 12.18 9.53
CA ALA A 81 5.73 12.82 10.84
C ALA A 81 5.05 14.20 10.74
N MET A 82 5.46 15.02 9.76
CA MET A 82 4.89 16.36 9.54
C MET A 82 3.44 16.30 9.08
N ALA A 83 3.06 15.32 8.26
CA ALA A 83 1.70 15.17 7.74
C ALA A 83 0.67 14.94 8.87
N LYS A 84 1.08 14.37 10.01
CA LYS A 84 0.21 14.20 11.18
C LYS A 84 -0.14 15.52 11.88
N GLN A 85 0.59 16.58 11.59
CA GLN A 85 0.35 17.92 12.12
C GLN A 85 -0.43 18.81 11.12
N ALA A 86 -0.85 18.25 9.99
CA ALA A 86 -1.60 18.99 8.99
C ALA A 86 -2.98 19.40 9.53
N MET A 87 -3.41 20.60 9.14
CA MET A 87 -4.76 21.10 9.40
C MET A 87 -5.66 20.79 8.20
N GLY A 88 -6.95 20.59 8.46
CA GLY A 88 -7.90 20.21 7.41
C GLY A 88 -9.28 19.93 7.99
N CYS A 89 -10.12 19.32 7.17
CA CYS A 89 -11.41 18.79 7.63
C CYS A 89 -11.17 17.41 8.24
N ILE A 90 -11.62 17.20 9.48
CA ILE A 90 -11.45 15.93 10.20
C ILE A 90 -12.64 14.99 9.98
N GLY A 91 -13.82 15.53 9.67
CA GLY A 91 -15.04 14.78 9.41
C GLY A 91 -16.21 15.70 9.05
N MET A 92 -17.24 15.14 8.41
CA MET A 92 -18.40 15.93 7.97
C MET A 92 -19.26 16.47 9.13
N ASN A 93 -19.22 15.83 10.30
CA ASN A 93 -19.98 16.20 11.49
C ASN A 93 -19.15 16.99 12.52
N GLU A 94 -18.04 17.60 12.09
CA GLU A 94 -17.12 18.32 13.00
C GLU A 94 -17.75 19.54 13.69
N TYR A 95 -18.80 20.14 13.10
CA TYR A 95 -19.53 21.27 13.70
C TYR A 95 -20.57 20.87 14.75
N GLU A 96 -21.02 19.62 14.73
CA GLU A 96 -22.01 19.09 15.69
C GLU A 96 -21.30 18.47 16.92
N ARG A 97 -20.00 18.19 16.80
CA ARG A 97 -19.21 17.53 17.84
C ARG A 97 -18.59 18.57 18.78
N MET A 98 -18.68 18.33 20.08
CA MET A 98 -17.96 19.13 21.08
C MET A 98 -16.55 18.57 21.28
N ASP A 99 -15.56 19.13 20.59
CA ASP A 99 -14.14 18.88 20.82
C ASP A 99 -13.46 20.07 21.52
N GLY A 100 -12.31 19.82 22.17
CA GLY A 100 -11.56 20.87 22.86
C GLY A 100 -10.93 21.91 21.93
N LEU A 101 -10.23 21.48 20.88
CA LEU A 101 -9.58 22.36 19.91
C LEU A 101 -9.52 21.68 18.54
N ILE A 102 -10.06 22.35 17.51
CA ILE A 102 -10.03 21.88 16.12
C ILE A 102 -9.50 23.02 15.24
N TYR A 103 -8.63 22.67 14.28
CA TYR A 103 -8.14 23.58 13.26
C TYR A 103 -8.65 23.16 11.88
N THR A 104 -9.67 23.88 11.38
CA THR A 104 -10.31 23.59 10.09
C THR A 104 -9.89 24.57 9.00
N LEU A 105 -9.63 24.07 7.80
CA LEU A 105 -9.41 24.89 6.60
C LEU A 105 -10.75 25.34 5.99
N ILE A 106 -10.90 26.64 5.72
CA ILE A 106 -12.11 27.19 5.09
C ILE A 106 -12.26 26.72 3.63
N TYR A 107 -11.14 26.63 2.89
CA TYR A 107 -11.11 26.25 1.47
C TYR A 107 -10.07 25.14 1.22
N PRO A 108 -10.36 23.88 1.56
CA PRO A 108 -9.45 22.77 1.27
C PRO A 108 -9.34 22.52 -0.24
N GLN A 109 -8.12 22.26 -0.72
CA GLN A 109 -7.85 21.98 -2.13
C GLN A 109 -7.51 20.51 -2.36
N LYS A 110 -7.92 19.98 -3.51
CA LYS A 110 -7.53 18.65 -3.95
C LYS A 110 -6.12 18.71 -4.55
N PRO A 111 -5.18 17.83 -4.14
CA PRO A 111 -3.84 17.82 -4.72
C PRO A 111 -3.91 17.45 -6.21
N MET A 112 -3.07 18.11 -7.02
CA MET A 112 -2.98 17.86 -8.46
C MET A 112 -2.40 16.48 -8.78
N VAL A 113 -1.34 16.08 -8.06
CA VAL A 113 -0.71 14.77 -8.20
C VAL A 113 -1.19 13.88 -7.07
N LYS A 114 -1.64 12.67 -7.40
CA LYS A 114 -2.16 11.68 -6.46
C LYS A 114 -1.47 10.34 -6.66
N SER A 115 -1.20 9.65 -5.56
CA SER A 115 -0.89 8.22 -5.57
C SER A 115 -2.17 7.39 -5.72
N ARG A 116 -2.04 6.13 -6.13
CA ARG A 116 -3.18 5.19 -6.29
C ARG A 116 -3.51 4.40 -5.02
N THR A 117 -2.72 4.57 -3.96
CA THR A 117 -2.84 3.83 -2.70
C THR A 117 -4.09 4.24 -1.90
N LEU A 118 -4.67 5.42 -2.19
CA LEU A 118 -5.88 5.98 -1.57
C LEU A 118 -6.78 6.68 -2.59
#